data_AF-A0AAD6Z1M3-F1
#
_entry.id   AF-A0AAD6Z1M3-F1
#
_cell.length_a   1.000
_cell.length_b   1.000
_cell.length_c   1.000
_cell.angle_alpha   90.00
_cell.angle_beta   90.00
_cell.angle_gamma   90.00
#
_symmetry.space_group_name_H-M   'P 1'
#
loop_
_entity.id
_entity.type
_entity.pdbx_description
1 polymer ?
#
loop_
_entity_poly.entity_id
_entity_poly.type
_entity_poly.pdbx_seq_one_letter_code
_entity_poly.pdbx_strand_id
1 'polypeptide(L)'
;IPRMRFVGIAFATEGKSSERSVFLVEEQIEESREGQFRKYINNRAPIPTTFVSDSENGTRASFLTFTQHWQFKRTHGLAFDIEMLFAGGDTLLTDPQIMSDPSLGDIFALGNIPSECKDFPNTHLCNVFCEYF
;
A
#
# COMPACT_ATOMS: atom_id res chain seq x y z
N ILE A 1 -2.85 3.08 18.23
CA ILE A 1 -2.13 3.23 16.94
C ILE A 1 -1.99 1.83 16.33
N PRO A 2 -2.52 1.59 15.13
CA PRO A 2 -2.38 0.31 14.43
C PRO A 2 -0.92 -0.12 14.29
N ARG A 3 -0.66 -1.43 14.36
CA ARG A 3 0.66 -2.03 14.13
C ARG A 3 0.52 -3.05 13.01
N MET A 4 1.10 -2.72 11.86
CA MET A 4 0.97 -3.51 10.64
C MET A 4 2.35 -3.68 10.01
N ARG A 5 2.54 -4.75 9.25
CA ARG A 5 3.78 -5.01 8.49
C ARG A 5 3.45 -5.61 7.14
N PHE A 6 4.38 -5.50 6.20
CA PHE A 6 4.31 -6.27 4.96
C PHE A 6 4.63 -7.74 5.20
N VAL A 7 4.02 -8.59 4.37
CA VAL A 7 4.32 -10.01 4.28
C VAL A 7 5.77 -10.24 3.84
N GLY A 8 6.34 -11.38 4.25
CA GLY A 8 7.60 -11.83 3.67
C GLY A 8 7.40 -12.23 2.20
N ILE A 9 8.36 -11.87 1.34
CA ILE A 9 8.35 -12.21 -0.09
C ILE A 9 9.62 -12.96 -0.49
N ALA A 10 9.51 -13.83 -1.51
CA ALA A 10 10.65 -14.52 -2.10
C ALA A 10 10.45 -14.74 -3.61
N PHE A 11 11.56 -14.93 -4.33
CA PHE A 11 11.53 -15.43 -5.70
C PHE A 11 11.65 -16.95 -5.70
N ALA A 12 10.77 -17.62 -6.43
CA ALA A 12 10.83 -19.04 -6.69
C ALA A 12 11.10 -19.28 -8.18
N THR A 13 11.97 -20.25 -8.48
CA THR A 13 12.33 -20.61 -9.86
C THR A 13 12.11 -22.10 -10.10
N GLU A 14 11.64 -22.47 -11.29
CA GLU A 14 11.53 -23.89 -11.66
C GLU A 14 12.90 -24.50 -11.92
N GLY A 15 13.21 -25.63 -11.25
CA GLY A 15 14.55 -26.21 -11.26
C GLY A 15 14.91 -27.08 -12.46
N LYS A 16 13.97 -27.42 -13.37
CA LYS A 16 14.18 -28.46 -14.40
C LYS A 16 13.62 -28.16 -15.81
N SER A 17 13.00 -27.01 -16.06
CA SER A 17 12.49 -26.65 -17.38
C SER A 17 13.52 -25.88 -18.21
N SER A 18 13.46 -26.04 -19.54
CA SER A 18 14.23 -25.22 -20.51
C SER A 18 13.79 -23.76 -20.51
N GLU A 19 12.59 -23.47 -19.99
CA GLU A 19 12.05 -22.14 -19.75
C GLU A 19 12.03 -21.88 -18.24
N ARG A 20 12.91 -21.00 -17.75
CA ARG A 20 12.96 -20.65 -16.33
C ARG A 20 11.82 -19.70 -15.98
N SER A 21 10.68 -20.25 -15.55
CA SER A 21 9.64 -19.45 -14.91
C SER A 21 10.16 -18.91 -13.58
N VAL A 22 9.91 -17.63 -13.34
CA VAL A 22 10.19 -16.97 -12.07
C VAL A 22 8.86 -16.54 -11.47
N PHE A 23 8.62 -16.92 -10.22
CA PHE A 23 7.42 -16.57 -9.47
C PHE A 23 7.80 -15.69 -8.29
N LEU A 24 6.96 -14.71 -7.99
CA LEU A 24 6.95 -14.03 -6.71
C LEU A 24 6.03 -14.81 -5.77
N VAL A 25 6.53 -15.22 -4.61
CA VAL A 25 5.76 -15.93 -3.57
C VAL A 25 5.76 -15.12 -2.28
N GLU A 26 4.68 -15.21 -1.52
CA GLU A 26 4.43 -14.38 -0.35
C GLU A 26 3.98 -15.22 0.86
N GLU A 27 4.16 -14.68 2.07
CA GLU A 27 3.55 -15.23 3.30
C GLU A 27 2.03 -15.29 3.15
N GLN A 28 1.45 -16.45 3.45
CA GLN A 28 0.01 -16.64 3.36
C GLN A 28 -0.72 -15.86 4.48
N ILE A 29 -1.65 -14.99 4.09
CA ILE A 29 -2.56 -14.30 5.01
C ILE A 29 -3.76 -15.22 5.29
N GLU A 30 -3.76 -15.88 6.45
CA GLU A 30 -4.85 -16.77 6.87
C GLU A 30 -6.06 -15.97 7.40
N GLU A 31 -7.20 -16.02 6.72
CA GLU A 31 -8.41 -15.27 7.13
C GLU A 31 -8.89 -15.61 8.54
N SER A 32 -8.64 -16.83 9.03
CA SER A 32 -9.00 -17.25 10.39
C SER A 32 -8.22 -16.50 11.48
N ARG A 33 -7.08 -15.90 11.14
CA ARG A 33 -6.19 -15.16 12.05
C ARG A 33 -6.15 -13.67 11.75
N GLU A 34 -6.22 -13.33 10.48
CA GLU A 34 -6.05 -11.97 9.97
C GLU A 34 -7.38 -11.31 9.56
N GLY A 35 -8.50 -12.04 9.69
CA GLY A 35 -9.79 -11.62 9.18
C GLY A 35 -9.86 -11.64 7.66
N GLN A 36 -11.01 -11.23 7.10
CA GLN A 36 -11.22 -11.24 5.66
C GLN A 36 -10.22 -10.37 4.92
N PHE A 37 -9.79 -10.80 3.75
CA PHE A 37 -8.93 -9.99 2.91
C PHE A 37 -9.69 -8.73 2.43
N ARG A 38 -9.13 -7.54 2.68
CA ARG A 38 -9.81 -6.26 2.37
C ARG A 38 -8.83 -5.23 1.85
N LYS A 39 -9.32 -4.29 1.03
CA LYS A 39 -8.58 -3.10 0.58
C LYS A 39 -8.88 -1.90 1.46
N TYR A 40 -7.89 -1.35 2.17
CA TYR A 40 -8.10 -0.15 3.01
C TYR A 40 -8.01 1.18 2.25
N ILE A 41 -7.42 1.22 1.06
CA ILE A 41 -7.31 2.42 0.21
C ILE A 41 -7.58 2.03 -1.24
N ASN A 42 -8.27 2.89 -2.00
CA ASN A 42 -8.62 2.64 -3.40
C ASN A 42 -7.47 3.01 -4.34
N ASN A 43 -7.44 2.35 -5.49
CA ASN A 43 -6.45 2.42 -6.55
C ASN A 43 -6.37 3.77 -7.30
N ARG A 44 -7.35 4.66 -7.14
CA ARG A 44 -7.47 5.88 -7.95
C ARG A 44 -7.48 7.16 -7.13
N ALA A 45 -7.36 7.04 -5.82
CA ALA A 45 -7.37 8.19 -4.93
C ALA A 45 -6.77 7.80 -3.58
N PRO A 46 -5.98 8.69 -2.94
CA PRO A 46 -5.48 8.51 -1.57
C PRO A 46 -6.59 8.75 -0.53
N ILE A 47 -7.73 8.08 -0.71
CA ILE A 47 -8.93 8.20 0.10
C ILE A 47 -9.15 6.85 0.80
N PRO A 48 -9.31 6.83 2.13
CA PRO A 48 -9.55 5.61 2.86
C PRO A 48 -10.89 4.97 2.46
N THR A 49 -10.90 3.65 2.34
CA THR A 49 -12.14 2.88 2.18
C THR A 49 -13.05 3.14 3.38
N THR A 50 -14.33 3.42 3.11
CA THR A 50 -15.32 3.65 4.16
C THR A 50 -15.85 2.32 4.69
N PHE A 51 -15.60 2.05 5.98
CA PHE A 51 -16.11 0.88 6.68
C PHE A 51 -17.25 1.28 7.63
N VAL A 52 -18.49 1.27 7.12
CA VAL A 52 -19.67 1.85 7.81
C VAL A 52 -19.97 1.17 9.16
N SER A 53 -19.69 -0.13 9.29
CA SER A 53 -19.98 -0.93 10.48
C SER A 53 -18.73 -1.46 11.19
N ASP A 54 -17.53 -1.04 10.77
CA ASP A 54 -16.27 -1.58 11.28
C ASP A 54 -15.29 -0.44 11.57
N SER A 55 -15.37 0.04 12.81
CA SER A 55 -14.58 1.18 13.30
C SER A 55 -13.09 0.86 13.39
N GLU A 56 -12.70 -0.39 13.59
CA GLU A 56 -11.29 -0.77 13.62
C GLU A 56 -10.69 -0.70 12.22
N ASN A 57 -11.40 -1.23 11.21
CA ASN A 57 -10.95 -1.13 9.82
C ASN A 57 -10.91 0.32 9.33
N GLY A 58 -11.87 1.15 9.74
CA GLY A 58 -11.81 2.59 9.50
C GLY A 58 -10.60 3.26 10.15
N THR A 59 -10.22 2.84 11.35
CA THR A 59 -9.03 3.33 12.06
C THR A 59 -7.74 2.90 11.35
N ARG A 60 -7.66 1.63 10.90
CA ARG A 60 -6.55 1.13 10.08
C ARG A 60 -6.47 1.94 8.78
N ALA A 61 -7.55 2.06 8.00
CA ALA A 61 -7.57 2.84 6.76
C ALA A 61 -7.10 4.29 6.94
N SER A 62 -7.51 4.94 8.03
CA SER A 62 -7.09 6.31 8.35
C SER A 62 -5.61 6.39 8.68
N PHE A 63 -5.11 5.48 9.53
CA PHE A 63 -3.68 5.41 9.88
C PHE A 63 -2.83 5.19 8.64
N LEU A 64 -3.27 4.29 7.78
CA LEU A 64 -2.59 3.93 6.55
C LEU A 64 -2.57 5.09 5.54
N THR A 65 -3.68 5.81 5.39
CA THR A 65 -3.73 7.05 4.59
C THR A 65 -2.78 8.12 5.14
N PHE A 66 -2.65 8.22 6.47
CA PHE A 66 -1.66 9.09 7.09
C PHE A 66 -0.22 8.68 6.73
N THR A 67 0.10 7.37 6.72
CA THR A 67 1.45 6.92 6.37
C THR A 67 1.84 7.32 4.94
N GLN A 68 0.91 7.31 3.98
CA GLN A 68 1.15 7.82 2.62
C GLN A 68 1.54 9.30 2.63
N HIS A 69 0.79 10.12 3.38
CA HIS A 69 1.08 11.55 3.50
C HIS A 69 2.41 11.81 4.19
N TRP A 70 2.72 11.04 5.23
CA TRP A 70 4.00 11.14 5.91
C TRP A 70 5.16 10.76 4.97
N GLN A 71 5.04 9.68 4.20
CA GLN A 71 6.03 9.29 3.18
C GLN A 71 6.22 10.40 2.15
N PHE A 72 5.14 10.94 1.59
CA PHE A 72 5.20 12.05 0.63
C PHE A 72 5.96 13.25 1.20
N LYS A 73 5.65 13.65 2.43
CA LYS A 73 6.37 14.75 3.10
C LYS A 73 7.85 14.42 3.32
N ARG A 74 8.17 13.19 3.72
CA ARG A 74 9.54 12.75 4.03
C ARG A 74 10.42 12.63 2.80
N THR A 75 9.84 12.31 1.65
CA THR A 75 10.55 12.25 0.36
C THR A 75 10.51 13.58 -0.38
N HIS A 76 10.02 14.65 0.24
CA HIS A 76 9.84 15.97 -0.39
C HIS A 76 9.01 15.92 -1.68
N GLY A 77 8.00 15.04 -1.70
CA GLY A 77 7.10 14.84 -2.82
C GLY A 77 7.66 13.97 -3.96
N LEU A 78 8.80 13.30 -3.73
CA LEU A 78 9.44 12.47 -4.77
C LEU A 78 8.88 11.05 -4.84
N ALA A 79 8.44 10.50 -3.72
CA ALA A 79 7.89 9.14 -3.67
C ALA A 79 6.99 8.92 -2.46
N PHE A 80 5.95 8.14 -2.64
CA PHE A 80 5.06 7.72 -1.58
C PHE A 80 4.25 6.54 -2.09
N ASP A 81 3.76 5.75 -1.15
CA ASP A 81 3.04 4.55 -1.53
C ASP A 81 1.58 4.96 -1.77
N ILE A 82 1.02 4.70 -2.96
CA ILE A 82 -0.37 5.09 -3.30
C ILE A 82 -1.26 3.88 -3.48
N GLU A 83 -0.78 2.83 -4.13
CA GLU A 83 -1.64 1.76 -4.61
C GLU A 83 -1.34 0.45 -3.88
N MET A 84 -2.38 -0.36 -3.69
CA MET A 84 -2.35 -1.73 -3.17
C MET A 84 -1.72 -2.03 -1.80
N LEU A 85 -1.20 -1.03 -1.08
CA LEU A 85 -0.56 -1.19 0.24
C LEU A 85 -1.34 -1.93 1.32
N PHE A 86 -2.65 -2.01 1.18
CA PHE A 86 -3.49 -2.52 2.25
C PHE A 86 -4.56 -3.44 1.68
N ALA A 87 -4.18 -4.31 0.76
CA ALA A 87 -4.91 -5.53 0.52
C ALA A 87 -4.36 -6.55 1.54
N GLY A 88 -5.15 -6.90 2.55
CA GLY A 88 -4.60 -7.71 3.62
C GLY A 88 -5.53 -7.98 4.78
N GLY A 89 -4.88 -8.40 5.85
CA GLY A 89 -5.47 -8.73 7.13
C GLY A 89 -5.63 -7.55 8.08
N ASP A 90 -5.78 -7.88 9.35
CA ASP A 90 -5.79 -6.93 10.44
C ASP A 90 -4.39 -6.40 10.77
N THR A 91 -3.34 -7.19 10.49
CA THR A 91 -1.93 -6.85 10.79
C THR A 91 -0.97 -7.08 9.62
N LEU A 92 -1.31 -7.96 8.67
CA LEU A 92 -0.49 -8.25 7.50
C LEU A 92 -0.97 -7.50 6.25
N LEU A 93 -0.01 -6.91 5.55
CA LEU A 93 -0.19 -6.16 4.32
C LEU A 93 0.55 -6.84 3.19
N THR A 94 -0.02 -6.84 1.99
CA THR A 94 0.68 -7.33 0.80
C THR A 94 0.54 -6.39 -0.39
N ASP A 95 1.34 -6.66 -1.43
CA ASP A 95 1.26 -6.06 -2.75
C ASP A 95 1.31 -4.52 -2.76
N PRO A 96 2.30 -3.87 -2.13
CA PRO A 96 2.38 -2.41 -2.17
C PRO A 96 2.80 -1.90 -3.57
N GLN A 97 2.22 -0.77 -3.97
CA GLN A 97 2.61 0.01 -5.14
C GLN A 97 3.09 1.38 -4.69
N ILE A 98 4.35 1.64 -5.01
CA ILE A 98 5.01 2.92 -4.78
C ILE A 98 4.79 3.79 -6.01
N MET A 99 4.43 5.04 -5.79
CA MET A 99 4.42 6.03 -6.87
C MET A 99 5.51 7.04 -6.65
N SER A 100 6.10 7.46 -7.76
CA SER A 100 7.30 8.27 -7.77
C SER A 100 7.21 9.33 -8.84
N ASP A 101 7.81 10.48 -8.55
CA ASP A 101 7.96 11.56 -9.50
C ASP A 101 8.73 11.05 -10.75
N PRO A 102 8.29 11.41 -11.97
CA PRO A 102 8.94 10.99 -13.20
C PRO A 102 10.42 11.34 -13.30
N SER A 103 10.89 12.35 -12.56
CA SER A 103 12.32 12.71 -12.53
C SER A 103 13.20 11.60 -11.96
N LEU A 104 12.63 10.65 -11.20
CA LEU A 104 13.34 9.48 -10.68
C LEU A 104 13.46 8.34 -11.71
N GLY A 105 12.73 8.42 -12.82
CA GLY A 105 12.61 7.34 -13.80
C GLY A 105 11.74 6.17 -13.33
N ASP A 106 11.79 5.07 -14.08
CA ASP A 106 10.95 3.89 -13.86
C ASP A 106 11.59 2.92 -12.85
N ILE A 107 11.53 3.29 -11.56
CA ILE A 107 12.21 2.55 -10.48
C ILE A 107 11.32 1.60 -9.67
N PHE A 108 9.99 1.73 -9.77
CA PHE A 108 9.01 0.93 -9.01
C PHE A 108 8.02 0.18 -9.90
N ALA A 109 8.57 -0.40 -10.98
CA ALA A 109 7.83 -1.16 -11.99
C ALA A 109 6.71 -0.36 -12.68
N LEU A 110 5.85 -1.07 -13.42
CA LEU A 110 4.89 -0.49 -14.37
C LEU A 110 3.64 0.12 -13.71
N GLY A 111 3.42 -0.12 -12.42
CA GLY A 111 2.26 0.42 -11.69
C GLY A 111 2.44 1.87 -11.24
N ASN A 112 3.55 2.54 -11.57
CA ASN A 112 3.72 3.95 -11.28
C ASN A 112 2.83 4.80 -12.19
N ILE A 113 1.96 5.63 -11.60
CA ILE A 113 1.11 6.59 -12.31
C ILE A 113 1.56 8.02 -11.97
N PRO A 114 2.42 8.64 -12.80
CA PRO A 114 2.96 9.98 -12.56
C PRO A 114 1.98 11.08 -12.21
N SER A 115 0.77 11.05 -12.78
CA SER A 115 -0.25 12.06 -12.52
C SER A 115 -0.72 12.03 -11.06
N GLU A 116 -0.89 10.83 -10.49
CA GLU A 116 -1.31 10.65 -9.09
C GLU A 116 -0.26 11.22 -8.12
N CYS A 117 1.03 11.13 -8.48
CA CYS A 117 2.09 11.71 -7.67
C CYS A 117 1.99 13.25 -7.58
N LYS A 118 1.63 13.91 -8.68
CA LYS A 118 1.46 15.37 -8.74
C LYS A 118 0.16 15.83 -8.10
N ASP A 119 -0.89 15.03 -8.23
CA ASP A 119 -2.22 15.37 -7.74
C ASP A 119 -2.41 15.06 -6.26
N PHE A 120 -1.54 14.25 -5.65
CA PHE A 120 -1.65 13.84 -4.25
C PHE A 120 -1.87 14.98 -3.25
N PRO A 121 -1.14 16.12 -3.29
CA PRO A 121 -1.39 17.24 -2.39
C PRO A 121 -2.81 17.82 -2.48
N ASN A 122 -3.46 17.66 -3.64
CA ASN A 122 -4.82 18.15 -3.89
C ASN A 122 -5.88 17.10 -3.56
N THR A 123 -5.54 15.81 -3.63
CA THR A 123 -6.50 14.70 -3.45
C THR A 123 -6.45 14.07 -2.06
N HIS A 124 -5.33 14.18 -1.34
CA HIS A 124 -5.20 13.64 0.00
C HIS A 124 -6.06 14.41 1.00
N LEU A 125 -6.87 13.68 1.76
CA LEU A 125 -7.65 14.23 2.86
C LEU A 125 -6.96 13.89 4.18
N CYS A 126 -6.43 14.93 4.84
CA CYS A 126 -5.88 14.79 6.19
C CYS A 126 -6.94 14.21 7.14
N ASN A 127 -6.50 13.37 8.06
CA ASN A 127 -7.33 12.81 9.12
C ASN A 127 -6.66 13.01 10.49
N VAL A 128 -7.28 12.47 11.53
CA VAL A 128 -6.83 12.61 12.93
C VAL A 128 -5.36 12.23 13.15
N PHE A 129 -4.80 11.31 12.37
CA PHE A 129 -3.39 10.94 12.47
C PHE A 129 -2.48 11.98 11.80
N CYS A 130 -2.89 12.58 10.69
CA CYS A 130 -2.16 13.66 10.02
C CYS A 130 -2.10 14.95 10.85
N GLU A 131 -3.09 15.19 11.70
CA GLU A 131 -3.11 16.35 12.60
C GLU A 131 -2.29 16.11 13.86
N TYR A 132 -2.25 14.86 14.34
CA TYR A 132 -1.52 14.48 15.54
C TYR A 132 0.00 14.38 15.32
N PHE A 133 0.44 13.90 14.14
CA PHE A 133 1.84 13.63 13.79
C PHE A 133 2.40 14.62 12.76
#